data_AF-A0A099I159-F1
#
_entry.id   AF-A0A099I159-F1
#
_cell.length_a   1.000
_cell.length_b   1.000
_cell.length_c   1.000
_cell.angle_alpha   90.00
_cell.angle_beta   90.00
_cell.angle_gamma   90.00
#
_symmetry.space_group_name_H-M   'P 1'
#
loop_
_entity.id
_entity.type
_entity.pdbx_description
1 polymer ?
#
loop_
_entity_poly.entity_id
_entity_poly.type
_entity_poly.pdbx_seq_one_letter_code
_entity_poly.pdbx_strand_id
1 'polypeptide(L)'
;GEPLLQAEALADTLCLLKQKHIATCVDTAGDVAWEHMERAAQYCDLFLYDIKAFDAALHKKITGADNGRILDNAGRLAAMH
;
A
#
# COMPACT_ATOMS: atom_id res chain seq x y z
N GLY A 1 -1.22 -11.13 4.73
CA GLY A 1 -2.32 -10.29 5.24
C GLY A 1 -2.20 -8.92 4.61
N GLU A 2 -3.17 -8.04 4.77
CA GLU A 2 -3.08 -6.65 4.26
C GLU A 2 -2.80 -5.70 5.44
N PRO A 3 -1.57 -5.18 5.60
CA PRO A 3 -1.21 -4.34 6.74
C PRO A 3 -1.96 -3.01 6.76
N LEU A 4 -2.36 -2.48 5.60
CA LEU A 4 -3.08 -1.21 5.52
C LEU A 4 -4.53 -1.30 6.03
N LEU A 5 -5.08 -2.49 6.29
CA LEU A 5 -6.33 -2.63 7.03
C LEU A 5 -6.19 -2.25 8.52
N GLN A 6 -4.96 -2.11 9.01
CA GLN A 6 -4.61 -1.67 10.35
C GLN A 6 -3.82 -0.35 10.30
N ALA A 7 -4.19 0.56 9.39
CA ALA A 7 -3.41 1.75 9.05
C ALA A 7 -2.98 2.62 10.24
N GLU A 8 -3.82 2.75 11.28
CA GLU A 8 -3.49 3.52 12.48
C GLU A 8 -2.32 2.87 13.25
N ALA A 9 -2.48 1.61 13.67
CA ALA A 9 -1.45 0.88 14.38
C ALA A 9 -0.17 0.69 13.53
N LEU A 10 -0.32 0.51 12.22
CA LEU A 10 0.80 0.44 11.30
C LEU A 10 1.57 1.76 11.27
N ALA A 11 0.89 2.90 11.11
CA ALA A 11 1.52 4.22 11.07
C ALA A 11 2.26 4.54 12.38
N ASP A 12 1.67 4.21 13.53
CA ASP A 12 2.33 4.37 14.83
C ASP A 12 3.62 3.55 14.92
N THR A 13 3.57 2.30 14.43
CA THR A 13 4.74 1.41 14.38
C THR A 13 5.82 1.97 13.45
N LEU A 14 5.45 2.38 12.24
CA LEU A 14 6.38 2.97 11.27
C LEU A 14 7.03 4.25 11.81
N CYS A 15 6.26 5.11 12.47
CA CYS A 15 6.76 6.34 13.10
C CYS A 15 7.82 6.03 14.17
N LEU A 16 7.56 5.07 15.06
CA LEU A 16 8.50 4.64 16.09
C LEU A 16 9.79 4.04 15.50
N LEU A 17 9.68 3.27 14.42
CA LEU A 17 10.85 2.70 13.73
C LEU A 17 11.67 3.78 13.03
N LYS A 18 11.03 4.76 12.40
CA LYS A 18 11.68 5.90 11.77
C LYS A 18 12.47 6.75 12.77
N GLN A 19 11.91 7.00 13.96
CA GLN A 19 12.62 7.68 15.07
C GLN A 19 13.87 6.93 15.54
N LYS A 20 13.92 5.60 15.34
CA LYS A 20 15.08 4.76 15.64
C LYS A 20 16.02 4.59 14.45
N HIS A 21 15.80 5.31 13.36
CA HIS A 21 16.56 5.20 12.11
C HIS A 21 16.57 3.78 11.52
N ILE A 22 15.49 3.03 11.71
CA ILE A 22 15.30 1.70 11.11
C ILE A 22 14.53 1.88 9.81
N ALA A 23 15.11 1.43 8.70
CA ALA A 23 14.45 1.43 7.40
C ALA A 23 13.24 0.48 7.40
N THR A 24 12.13 0.95 6.85
CA THR A 24 10.86 0.23 6.84
C THR A 24 10.37 -0.04 5.43
N CYS A 25 9.72 -1.18 5.26
CA CYS A 25 9.08 -1.57 4.01
C CYS A 25 7.65 -2.00 4.30
N VAL A 26 6.68 -1.46 3.55
CA VAL A 26 5.29 -1.93 3.57
C VAL A 26 5.04 -2.76 2.32
N ASP A 27 4.62 -4.01 2.51
CA ASP A 27 4.22 -4.94 1.45
C ASP A 27 2.69 -4.97 1.36
N THR A 28 2.13 -4.58 0.22
CA THR A 28 0.69 -4.34 0.07
C THR A 28 0.18 -4.68 -1.33
N ALA A 29 -1.07 -5.14 -1.40
CA ALA A 29 -1.82 -5.19 -2.65
C ALA A 29 -2.49 -3.85 -2.99
N GLY A 30 -2.50 -2.92 -2.04
CA GLY A 30 -2.98 -1.56 -2.23
C GLY A 30 -4.47 -1.41 -2.48
N ASP A 31 -5.26 -2.48 -2.28
CA ASP A 31 -6.71 -2.46 -2.46
C ASP A 31 -7.48 -1.90 -1.24
N VAL A 32 -7.04 -0.74 -0.74
CA VAL A 32 -7.58 -0.07 0.44
C VAL A 32 -8.01 1.36 0.12
N ALA A 33 -8.74 2.00 1.04
CA ALA A 33 -9.03 3.42 0.93
C ALA A 33 -7.71 4.22 0.97
N TRP A 34 -7.63 5.30 0.18
CA TRP A 34 -6.38 6.04 -0.01
C TRP A 34 -5.81 6.58 1.30
N GLU A 35 -6.67 7.07 2.19
CA GLU A 35 -6.31 7.59 3.50
C GLU A 35 -5.51 6.59 4.35
N HIS A 36 -5.68 5.29 4.13
CA HIS A 36 -4.89 4.25 4.81
C HIS A 36 -3.48 4.16 4.23
N MET A 37 -3.36 4.24 2.90
CA MET A 37 -2.08 4.24 2.20
C MET A 37 -1.28 5.50 2.50
N GLU A 38 -1.91 6.67 2.42
CA GLU A 38 -1.32 7.97 2.70
C GLU A 38 -0.72 8.04 4.10
N ARG A 39 -1.42 7.50 5.11
CA ARG A 39 -0.95 7.48 6.49
C ARG A 39 0.33 6.65 6.67
N ALA A 40 0.43 5.51 5.99
CA ALA A 40 1.65 4.71 6.00
C ALA A 40 2.79 5.39 5.23
N ALA A 41 2.47 6.01 4.09
CA ALA A 41 3.45 6.66 3.20
C ALA A 41 4.21 7.82 3.84
N GLN A 42 3.63 8.49 4.84
CA GLN A 42 4.32 9.55 5.61
C GLN A 42 5.56 9.03 6.35
N TYR A 43 5.56 7.78 6.78
CA TYR A 43 6.60 7.21 7.65
C TYR A 43 7.40 6.09 6.99
N CYS A 44 6.83 5.41 6.01
CA CYS A 44 7.49 4.32 5.31
C CYS A 44 8.60 4.80 4.36
N ASP A 45 9.65 4.00 4.19
CA ASP A 45 10.76 4.31 3.28
C ASP A 45 10.60 3.63 1.91
N LEU A 46 9.92 2.47 1.87
CA LEU A 46 9.75 1.66 0.67
C LEU A 46 8.40 0.96 0.66
N PHE A 47 7.74 0.96 -0.49
CA PHE A 47 6.59 0.09 -0.74
C PHE A 47 6.98 -1.04 -1.70
N LEU A 48 6.64 -2.27 -1.32
CA LEU A 48 6.47 -3.38 -2.25
C LEU A 48 4.99 -3.45 -2.61
N TYR A 49 4.70 -3.43 -3.91
CA TYR A 49 3.36 -3.22 -4.41
C TYR A 49 2.98 -4.31 -5.42
N ASP A 50 1.92 -5.04 -5.11
CA ASP A 50 1.44 -6.12 -5.96
C ASP A 50 0.51 -5.61 -7.08
N ILE A 51 1.01 -5.60 -8.32
CA ILE A 51 0.16 -5.52 -9.51
C ILE A 51 0.12 -6.90 -10.16
N LYS A 52 -0.93 -7.67 -9.83
CA LYS A 52 -1.02 -9.08 -10.24
C LYS A 52 -1.37 -9.27 -11.72
N ALA A 53 -2.10 -8.32 -12.28
CA ALA A 53 -2.39 -8.20 -13.71
C ALA A 53 -2.87 -6.77 -14.01
N PHE A 54 -2.40 -6.20 -15.13
CA PHE A 54 -2.81 -4.86 -15.55
C PHE A 54 -4.21 -4.86 -16.20
N ASP A 55 -4.55 -5.91 -16.94
CA ASP A 55 -5.89 -6.10 -17.49
C ASP A 55 -6.90 -6.45 -16.38
N ALA A 56 -8.01 -5.70 -16.33
CA ALA A 56 -9.00 -5.82 -15.25
C ALA A 56 -9.73 -7.17 -15.27
N ALA A 57 -10.06 -7.71 -16.46
CA ALA A 57 -10.76 -8.98 -16.57
C ALA A 57 -9.87 -10.15 -16.12
N LEU A 58 -8.59 -10.13 -16.52
CA LEU A 58 -7.60 -11.10 -16.07
C LEU A 58 -7.36 -10.98 -14.56
N HIS A 59 -7.21 -9.77 -14.03
CA HIS A 59 -7.00 -9.55 -12.60
C HIS A 59 -8.15 -10.13 -11.77
N LYS A 60 -9.40 -9.82 -12.15
CA LYS A 60 -10.60 -10.34 -11.50
C LYS A 60 -10.68 -11.86 -11.61
N LYS A 61 -10.31 -12.43 -12.75
CA LYS A 61 -10.29 -13.89 -12.96
C LYS A 61 -9.29 -14.60 -12.03
N ILE A 62 -8.10 -14.04 -11.80
CA ILE A 62 -7.04 -14.72 -11.02
C ILE A 62 -7.04 -14.38 -9.53
N THR A 63 -7.65 -13.26 -9.13
CA THR A 63 -7.67 -12.80 -7.72
C THR A 63 -9.07 -12.79 -7.10
N GLY A 64 -10.13 -12.73 -7.91
CA GLY A 64 -11.49 -12.44 -7.45
C GLY A 64 -11.78 -10.95 -7.21
N ALA A 65 -10.79 -10.07 -7.32
CA ALA A 65 -10.92 -8.63 -7.04
C ALA A 65 -10.71 -7.76 -8.30
N ASP A 66 -11.36 -6.60 -8.35
CA ASP A 66 -11.12 -5.59 -9.38
C ASP A 66 -9.79 -4.83 -9.10
N ASN A 67 -9.09 -4.37 -10.15
CA ASN A 67 -7.80 -3.69 -10.00
C ASN A 67 -7.87 -2.16 -10.10
N GLY A 68 -9.05 -1.57 -10.31
CA GLY A 68 -9.18 -0.13 -10.52
C GLY A 68 -8.62 0.70 -9.37
N ARG A 69 -9.02 0.38 -8.12
CA ARG A 69 -8.51 1.07 -6.92
C ARG A 69 -7.02 0.81 -6.68
N ILE A 70 -6.56 -0.41 -6.95
CA ILE A 70 -5.15 -0.80 -6.86
C ILE A 70 -4.30 0.09 -7.79
N LEU A 71 -4.68 0.21 -9.07
CA LEU A 71 -3.95 1.02 -10.04
C LEU A 71 -4.02 2.52 -9.73
N ASP A 72 -5.18 3.02 -9.28
CA ASP A 72 -5.33 4.41 -8.84
C ASP A 72 -4.39 4.73 -7.66
N ASN A 73 -4.43 3.90 -6.61
CA ASN A 73 -3.58 4.06 -5.44
C ASN A 73 -2.09 3.95 -5.80
N ALA A 74 -1.69 3.02 -6.67
CA ALA A 74 -0.31 2.92 -7.15
C ALA A 74 0.15 4.21 -7.85
N GLY A 75 -0.70 4.78 -8.71
CA GLY A 75 -0.43 6.04 -9.41
C GLY A 75 -0.30 7.23 -8.45
N ARG A 76 -1.19 7.31 -7.46
CA ARG A 76 -1.15 8.36 -6.44
C ARG A 76 0.09 8.24 -5.55
N LEU A 77 0.44 7.02 -5.13
CA LEU A 77 1.63 6.76 -4.32
C LEU A 77 2.92 7.14 -5.07
N ALA A 78 3.00 6.78 -6.36
CA ALA A 78 4.12 7.13 -7.23
C ALA A 78 4.24 8.65 -7.50
N ALA A 79 3.17 9.42 -7.28
CA ALA A 79 3.20 10.89 -7.42
C ALA A 79 3.56 11.61 -6.11
N MET A 80 3.51 10.92 -4.95
CA MET A 80 3.87 11.47 -3.65
C MET A 80 5.36 11.38 -3.33
N HIS A 81 6.04 10.38 -3.88
CA HIS A 81 7.45 10.07 -3.65
C HIS A 81 8.26 10.25 -4.93
#